data_AF-A0A800DSL3-F1
#
_entry.id   AF-A0A800DSL3-F1
#
_cell.length_a   1.000
_cell.length_b   1.000
_cell.length_c   1.000
_cell.angle_alpha   90.00
_cell.angle_beta   90.00
_cell.angle_gamma   90.00
#
_symmetry.space_group_name_H-M   'P 1'
#
loop_
_entity.id
_entity.type
_entity.pdbx_description
1 polymer ?
#
loop_
_entity_poly.entity_id
_entity_poly.type
_entity_poly.pdbx_seq_one_letter_code
_entity_poly.pdbx_strand_id
1 'polypeptide(L)'
;VQALSDLEKFVHAKDAMPALVKIGLIHAQFETIHPFLDDNGRMGRLLISFLLFQSEILLKPVLYLSHYFKQHRQRYYDLLQNVRDNGDWEIWLKFFLTAVSEVSLEATETARQIVALREHHRRCIVDSFGRATANGLTVLESLYSQPIITVKNIANMTGVSFTAANKLMNRFVEEKILIESTGQARNRQFRYTDYINLFASR
;
A
#
# COMPACT_ATOMS: atom_id res chain seq x y z
N VAL A 1 6.39 -33.10 1.11
CA VAL A 1 6.72 -32.89 2.55
C VAL A 1 8.19 -32.57 2.76
N GLN A 2 9.14 -33.40 2.26
CA GLN A 2 10.58 -33.15 2.42
C GLN A 2 11.04 -31.76 1.92
N ALA A 3 10.69 -31.38 0.70
CA ALA A 3 11.11 -30.10 0.12
C ALA A 3 10.62 -28.86 0.91
N LEU A 4 9.43 -28.93 1.53
CA LEU A 4 8.94 -27.87 2.41
C LEU A 4 9.71 -27.82 3.73
N SER A 5 10.03 -29.00 4.30
CA SER A 5 10.86 -29.06 5.51
C SER A 5 12.26 -28.50 5.25
N ASP A 6 12.84 -28.75 4.08
CA ASP A 6 14.14 -28.21 3.72
C ASP A 6 14.08 -26.70 3.46
N LEU A 7 13.00 -26.20 2.86
CA LEU A 7 12.76 -24.76 2.74
C LEU A 7 12.60 -24.09 4.10
N GLU A 8 11.84 -24.67 5.02
CA GLU A 8 11.67 -24.17 6.40
C GLU A 8 13.02 -24.08 7.12
N LYS A 9 13.83 -25.14 7.06
CA LYS A 9 15.19 -25.14 7.63
C LYS A 9 16.05 -24.04 6.99
N PHE A 10 15.96 -23.85 5.68
CA PHE A 10 16.68 -22.79 4.98
C PHE A 10 16.25 -21.40 5.45
N VAL A 11 14.93 -21.15 5.60
CA VAL A 11 14.38 -19.89 6.14
C VAL A 11 15.00 -19.55 7.49
N HIS A 12 15.11 -20.54 8.39
CA HIS A 12 15.61 -20.35 9.75
C HIS A 12 17.13 -20.50 9.91
N ALA A 13 17.85 -20.88 8.86
CA ALA A 13 19.30 -21.04 8.91
C ALA A 13 19.97 -19.73 9.33
N LYS A 14 20.90 -19.81 10.29
CA LYS A 14 21.77 -18.70 10.66
C LYS A 14 22.97 -18.71 9.72
N ASP A 15 22.93 -17.84 8.73
CA ASP A 15 23.99 -17.69 7.73
C ASP A 15 24.30 -16.20 7.52
N ALA A 16 25.39 -15.91 6.82
CA ALA A 16 25.80 -14.54 6.49
C ALA A 16 25.12 -14.01 5.21
N MET A 17 24.09 -14.68 4.70
CA MET A 17 23.46 -14.29 3.45
C MET A 17 22.68 -12.98 3.65
N PRO A 18 22.82 -12.00 2.74
CA PRO A 18 21.98 -10.81 2.78
C PRO A 18 20.50 -11.18 2.74
N ALA A 19 19.71 -10.64 3.66
CA ALA A 19 18.32 -11.03 3.84
C ALA A 19 17.47 -10.89 2.57
N LEU A 20 17.66 -9.83 1.77
CA LEU A 20 16.94 -9.66 0.50
C LEU A 20 17.26 -10.77 -0.53
N VAL A 21 18.52 -11.21 -0.58
CA VAL A 21 18.93 -12.33 -1.45
C VAL A 21 18.24 -13.61 -0.97
N LYS A 22 18.31 -13.87 0.34
CA LYS A 22 17.69 -15.05 0.96
C LYS A 22 16.18 -15.10 0.71
N ILE A 23 15.48 -13.98 0.85
CA ILE A 23 14.04 -13.88 0.58
C ILE A 23 13.74 -14.13 -0.91
N GLY A 24 14.55 -13.60 -1.82
CA GLY A 24 14.42 -13.86 -3.26
C GLY A 24 14.58 -15.35 -3.60
N LEU A 25 15.51 -16.04 -2.96
CA LEU A 25 15.68 -17.50 -3.09
C LEU A 25 14.49 -18.26 -2.52
N ILE A 26 14.05 -17.91 -1.31
CA ILE A 26 12.88 -18.54 -0.66
C ILE A 26 11.63 -18.40 -1.53
N HIS A 27 11.41 -17.24 -2.13
CA HIS A 27 10.25 -17.01 -2.99
C HIS A 27 10.29 -17.92 -4.23
N ALA A 28 11.40 -17.95 -4.97
CA ALA A 28 11.53 -18.84 -6.13
C ALA A 28 11.39 -20.32 -5.77
N GLN A 29 11.94 -20.74 -4.62
CA GLN A 29 11.83 -22.11 -4.15
C GLN A 29 10.40 -22.46 -3.76
N PHE A 30 9.69 -21.56 -3.08
CA PHE A 30 8.29 -21.75 -2.72
C PHE A 30 7.39 -21.91 -3.96
N GLU A 31 7.56 -21.04 -4.95
CA GLU A 31 6.83 -21.11 -6.23
C GLU A 31 7.14 -22.39 -7.00
N THR A 32 8.35 -22.93 -6.85
CA THR A 32 8.80 -24.20 -7.47
C THR A 32 8.26 -25.42 -6.76
N ILE A 33 8.22 -25.44 -5.43
CA ILE A 33 7.62 -26.53 -4.65
C ILE A 33 6.11 -26.63 -4.92
N HIS A 34 5.45 -25.47 -5.08
CA HIS A 34 4.01 -25.38 -5.37
C HIS A 34 3.15 -26.23 -4.41
N PRO A 35 3.23 -25.99 -3.09
CA PRO A 35 2.80 -26.96 -2.07
C PRO A 35 1.28 -27.12 -1.90
N PHE A 36 0.48 -26.15 -2.36
CA PHE A 36 -0.97 -26.14 -2.18
C PHE A 36 -1.69 -26.50 -3.48
N LEU A 37 -2.97 -26.90 -3.37
CA LEU A 37 -3.80 -27.20 -4.53
C LEU A 37 -4.10 -25.95 -5.37
N ASP A 38 -4.27 -24.80 -4.71
CA ASP A 38 -4.58 -23.51 -5.32
C ASP A 38 -3.87 -22.36 -4.59
N ASP A 39 -3.85 -21.18 -5.21
CA ASP A 39 -3.40 -19.91 -4.62
C ASP A 39 -1.93 -19.84 -4.15
N ASN A 40 -1.07 -20.76 -4.60
CA ASN A 40 0.37 -20.74 -4.33
C ASN A 40 1.00 -19.37 -4.65
N GLY A 41 0.67 -18.78 -5.79
CA GLY A 41 1.22 -17.47 -6.17
C GLY A 41 0.86 -16.36 -5.17
N ARG A 42 -0.35 -16.40 -4.57
CA ARG A 42 -0.74 -15.40 -3.55
C ARG A 42 0.03 -15.63 -2.25
N MET A 43 0.14 -16.88 -1.83
CA MET A 43 0.90 -17.26 -0.63
C MET A 43 2.39 -16.94 -0.78
N GLY A 44 2.99 -17.24 -1.93
CA GLY A 44 4.39 -16.97 -2.21
C GLY A 44 4.70 -15.47 -2.18
N ARG A 45 3.81 -14.63 -2.70
CA ARG A 45 3.97 -13.16 -2.62
C ARG A 45 3.75 -12.61 -1.22
N LEU A 46 2.79 -13.16 -0.46
CA LEU A 46 2.56 -12.78 0.95
C LEU A 46 3.79 -13.13 1.81
N LEU A 47 4.41 -14.28 1.54
CA LEU A 47 5.60 -14.75 2.24
C LEU A 47 6.76 -13.75 2.13
N ILE A 48 6.91 -13.06 0.99
CA ILE A 48 7.92 -12.01 0.84
C ILE A 48 7.69 -10.89 1.87
N SER A 49 6.49 -10.32 1.92
CA SER A 49 6.17 -9.22 2.85
C SER A 49 6.31 -9.66 4.31
N PHE A 50 5.94 -10.90 4.62
CA PHE A 50 6.13 -11.49 5.94
C PHE A 50 7.61 -11.59 6.32
N LEU A 51 8.45 -12.15 5.45
CA LEU A 51 9.87 -12.33 5.72
C LEU A 51 10.64 -11.00 5.81
N LEU A 52 10.24 -9.99 5.01
CA LEU A 52 10.79 -8.63 5.13
C LEU A 52 10.49 -8.00 6.49
N PHE A 53 9.27 -8.22 7.01
CA PHE A 53 8.87 -7.76 8.34
C PHE A 53 9.59 -8.54 9.44
N GLN A 54 9.66 -9.88 9.33
CA GLN A 54 10.36 -10.73 10.29
C GLN A 54 11.87 -10.43 10.35
N SER A 55 12.49 -10.05 9.22
CA SER A 55 13.90 -9.67 9.15
C SER A 55 14.16 -8.23 9.58
N GLU A 56 13.16 -7.52 10.11
CA GLU A 56 13.23 -6.12 10.56
C GLU A 56 13.64 -5.11 9.47
N ILE A 57 13.59 -5.51 8.20
CA ILE A 57 13.81 -4.61 7.05
C ILE A 57 12.64 -3.64 6.92
N LEU A 58 11.43 -4.12 7.20
CA LEU A 58 10.22 -3.31 7.22
C LEU A 58 9.63 -3.25 8.63
N LEU A 59 9.24 -2.06 9.08
CA LEU A 59 8.50 -1.87 10.34
C LEU A 59 7.03 -2.32 10.25
N LYS A 60 6.49 -2.41 9.03
CA LYS A 60 5.12 -2.88 8.73
C LYS A 60 5.13 -3.57 7.36
N PRO A 61 4.29 -4.59 7.12
CA PRO A 61 4.27 -5.35 5.86
C PRO A 61 3.54 -4.58 4.74
N VAL A 62 4.06 -3.41 4.36
CA VAL A 62 3.39 -2.46 3.44
C VAL A 62 4.01 -2.41 2.05
N LEU A 63 5.11 -3.12 1.80
CA LEU A 63 5.76 -3.15 0.49
C LEU A 63 5.04 -4.11 -0.45
N TYR A 64 4.43 -3.59 -1.52
CA TYR A 64 3.54 -4.34 -2.40
C TYR A 64 4.22 -4.78 -3.72
N LEU A 65 5.13 -5.76 -3.63
CA LEU A 65 5.87 -6.30 -4.79
C LEU A 65 4.98 -6.98 -5.85
N SER A 66 3.77 -7.38 -5.46
CA SER A 66 2.81 -8.00 -6.38
C SER A 66 2.46 -7.10 -7.56
N HIS A 67 2.49 -5.77 -7.39
CA HIS A 67 2.24 -4.83 -8.48
C HIS A 67 3.31 -4.94 -9.58
N TYR A 68 4.58 -4.91 -9.18
CA TYR A 68 5.72 -5.06 -10.10
C TYR A 68 5.67 -6.40 -10.83
N PHE A 69 5.47 -7.51 -10.11
CA PHE A 69 5.35 -8.83 -10.75
C PHE A 69 4.16 -8.93 -11.70
N LYS A 70 3.06 -8.22 -11.43
CA LYS A 70 1.91 -8.16 -12.33
C LYS A 70 2.23 -7.37 -13.60
N GLN A 71 2.93 -6.25 -13.51
CA GLN A 71 3.38 -5.47 -14.66
C GLN A 71 4.38 -6.24 -15.51
N HIS A 72 5.27 -7.00 -14.88
CA HIS A 72 6.30 -7.82 -15.52
C HIS A 72 5.95 -9.31 -15.57
N ARG A 73 4.66 -9.64 -15.71
CA ARG A 73 4.14 -11.00 -15.50
C ARG A 73 4.86 -12.07 -16.33
N GLN A 74 5.01 -11.84 -17.63
CA GLN A 74 5.67 -12.81 -18.51
C GLN A 74 7.12 -13.05 -18.06
N ARG A 75 7.86 -11.97 -17.86
CA ARG A 75 9.27 -12.03 -17.43
C ARG A 75 9.42 -12.72 -16.08
N TYR A 76 8.52 -12.46 -15.13
CA TYR A 76 8.52 -13.12 -13.82
C TYR A 76 8.42 -14.65 -13.96
N TYR A 77 7.47 -15.15 -14.76
CA TYR A 77 7.32 -16.59 -14.96
C TYR A 77 8.49 -17.20 -15.75
N ASP A 78 8.97 -16.52 -16.79
CA ASP A 78 10.10 -17.00 -17.59
C ASP A 78 11.36 -17.15 -16.73
N LEU A 79 11.62 -16.21 -15.83
CA LEU A 79 12.78 -16.27 -14.94
C LEU A 79 12.66 -17.37 -13.90
N LEU A 80 11.49 -17.56 -13.31
CA LEU A 80 11.25 -18.70 -12.41
C LEU A 80 11.44 -20.04 -13.13
N GLN A 81 10.97 -20.13 -14.38
CA GLN A 81 11.15 -21.34 -15.18
C GLN A 81 12.62 -21.56 -15.56
N ASN A 82 13.34 -20.50 -15.92
CA ASN A 82 14.77 -20.57 -16.22
C ASN A 82 15.62 -21.01 -15.01
N VAL A 83 15.23 -20.63 -13.79
CA VAL A 83 15.85 -21.16 -12.56
C VAL A 83 15.66 -22.67 -12.44
N ARG A 84 14.48 -23.19 -12.79
CA ARG A 84 14.17 -24.64 -12.72
C ARG A 84 14.93 -25.43 -13.78
N ASP A 85 14.98 -24.91 -15.00
CA ASP A 85 15.52 -25.63 -16.14
C ASP A 85 17.05 -25.54 -16.21
N ASN A 86 17.60 -24.37 -15.88
CA ASN A 86 19.01 -24.04 -16.11
C ASN A 86 19.78 -23.60 -14.86
N GLY A 87 19.11 -23.46 -13.70
CA GLY A 87 19.77 -23.03 -12.45
C GLY A 87 20.24 -21.57 -12.45
N ASP A 88 19.63 -20.72 -13.28
CA ASP A 88 20.05 -19.33 -13.46
C ASP A 88 19.53 -18.39 -12.35
N TRP A 89 20.07 -18.57 -11.16
CA TRP A 89 19.72 -17.79 -9.96
C TRP A 89 20.14 -16.32 -10.06
N GLU A 90 21.20 -16.01 -10.81
CA GLU A 90 21.73 -14.66 -10.88
C GLU A 90 20.74 -13.71 -11.58
N ILE A 91 20.18 -14.11 -12.71
CA ILE A 91 19.21 -13.27 -13.43
C ILE A 91 17.91 -13.13 -12.62
N TRP A 92 17.46 -14.20 -11.96
CA TRP A 92 16.32 -14.14 -11.05
C TRP A 92 16.54 -13.15 -9.91
N LEU A 93 17.67 -13.24 -9.20
CA LEU A 93 17.99 -12.37 -8.08
C LEU A 93 18.11 -10.91 -8.53
N LYS A 94 18.72 -10.64 -9.69
CA LYS A 94 18.75 -9.29 -10.27
C LYS A 94 17.33 -8.75 -10.46
N PHE A 95 16.45 -9.52 -11.11
CA PHE A 95 15.06 -9.12 -11.31
C PHE A 95 14.31 -8.87 -9.99
N PHE A 96 14.46 -9.78 -9.03
CA PHE A 96 13.82 -9.66 -7.72
C PHE A 96 14.31 -8.42 -6.95
N LEU A 97 15.62 -8.17 -6.93
CA LEU A 97 16.20 -7.02 -6.22
C LEU A 97 15.86 -5.69 -6.91
N THR A 98 15.78 -5.68 -8.24
CA THR A 98 15.25 -4.53 -8.99
C THR A 98 13.80 -4.24 -8.59
N ALA A 99 12.94 -5.26 -8.52
CA ALA A 99 11.56 -5.10 -8.06
C ALA A 99 11.48 -4.50 -6.65
N VAL A 100 12.32 -5.00 -5.72
CA VAL A 100 12.41 -4.46 -4.35
C VAL A 100 12.84 -3.00 -4.37
N SER A 101 13.85 -2.65 -5.15
CA SER A 101 14.36 -1.27 -5.25
C SER A 101 13.30 -0.32 -5.81
N GLU A 102 12.70 -0.64 -6.95
CA GLU A 102 11.72 0.21 -7.61
C GLU A 102 10.48 0.43 -6.74
N VAL A 103 9.88 -0.65 -6.22
CA VAL A 103 8.68 -0.55 -5.38
C VAL A 103 8.98 0.20 -4.07
N SER A 104 10.18 0.09 -3.52
CA SER A 104 10.57 0.84 -2.31
C SER A 104 10.74 2.33 -2.57
N LEU A 105 11.38 2.69 -3.70
CA LEU A 105 11.53 4.10 -4.12
C LEU A 105 10.16 4.73 -4.38
N GLU A 106 9.31 3.99 -5.10
CA GLU A 106 7.93 4.36 -5.38
C GLU A 106 7.11 4.61 -4.10
N ALA A 107 7.14 3.69 -3.14
CA ALA A 107 6.43 3.82 -1.88
C ALA A 107 6.95 5.02 -1.06
N THR A 108 8.27 5.25 -1.08
CA THR A 108 8.89 6.39 -0.41
C THR A 108 8.44 7.71 -1.02
N GLU A 109 8.33 7.78 -2.35
CA GLU A 109 7.85 8.96 -3.05
C GLU A 109 6.37 9.23 -2.74
N THR A 110 5.52 8.21 -2.80
CA THR A 110 4.10 8.34 -2.41
C THR A 110 3.99 8.81 -0.96
N ALA A 111 4.81 8.31 -0.04
CA ALA A 111 4.82 8.77 1.35
C ALA A 111 5.18 10.27 1.49
N ARG A 112 6.19 10.74 0.74
CA ARG A 112 6.54 12.17 0.70
C ARG A 112 5.38 13.02 0.17
N GLN A 113 4.73 12.57 -0.89
CA GLN A 113 3.58 13.26 -1.47
C GLN A 113 2.39 13.33 -0.50
N ILE A 114 2.13 12.27 0.27
CA ILE A 114 1.09 12.25 1.31
C ILE A 114 1.39 13.31 2.39
N VAL A 115 2.63 13.39 2.86
CA VAL A 115 3.03 14.39 3.87
C VAL A 115 2.88 15.81 3.31
N ALA A 116 3.34 16.06 2.09
CA ALA A 116 3.20 17.36 1.44
C ALA A 116 1.73 17.77 1.25
N LEU A 117 0.88 16.83 0.82
CA LEU A 117 -0.56 17.03 0.68
C LEU A 117 -1.21 17.36 2.01
N ARG A 118 -0.84 16.64 3.08
CA ARG A 118 -1.34 16.91 4.44
C ARG A 118 -1.01 18.32 4.90
N GLU A 119 0.25 18.75 4.75
CA GLU A 119 0.66 20.09 5.16
C GLU A 119 0.04 21.19 4.29
N HIS A 120 -0.23 20.92 3.01
CA HIS A 120 -0.96 21.84 2.14
C HIS A 120 -2.41 22.04 2.61
N HIS A 121 -3.18 20.96 2.79
CA HIS A 121 -4.57 21.06 3.20
C HIS A 121 -4.74 21.49 4.65
N ARG A 122 -3.80 21.14 5.54
CA ARG A 122 -3.78 21.66 6.91
C ARG A 122 -3.69 23.19 6.92
N ARG A 123 -2.81 23.78 6.10
CA ARG A 123 -2.69 25.25 5.97
C ARG A 123 -3.97 25.87 5.40
N CYS A 124 -4.50 25.34 4.30
CA CYS A 124 -5.77 25.79 3.72
C CYS A 124 -6.91 25.81 4.76
N ILE A 125 -7.04 24.75 5.59
CA ILE A 125 -8.04 24.72 6.66
C ILE A 125 -7.79 25.78 7.72
N VAL A 126 -6.55 25.97 8.16
CA VAL A 126 -6.21 26.99 9.17
C VAL A 126 -6.56 28.39 8.66
N ASP A 127 -6.28 28.68 7.39
CA ASP A 127 -6.45 30.00 6.80
C ASP A 127 -7.93 30.30 6.46
N SER A 128 -8.68 29.31 5.95
CA SER A 128 -10.03 29.52 5.42
C SER A 128 -11.18 29.13 6.37
N PHE A 129 -10.97 28.25 7.36
CA PHE A 129 -12.09 27.67 8.13
C PHE A 129 -12.47 28.48 9.39
N GLY A 130 -11.64 29.44 9.84
CA GLY A 130 -11.95 30.30 10.99
C GLY A 130 -12.39 29.52 12.24
N ARG A 131 -13.60 29.76 12.76
CA ARG A 131 -14.11 29.06 13.97
C ARG A 131 -14.27 27.55 13.79
N ALA A 132 -14.35 27.07 12.55
CA ALA A 132 -14.50 25.65 12.24
C ALA A 132 -13.15 24.92 12.07
N THR A 133 -12.01 25.60 12.22
CA THR A 133 -10.68 25.04 11.99
C THR A 133 -10.42 23.79 12.82
N ALA A 134 -10.75 23.77 14.11
CA ALA A 134 -10.55 22.59 14.95
C ALA A 134 -11.26 21.35 14.40
N ASN A 135 -12.55 21.48 14.06
CA ASN A 135 -13.32 20.39 13.45
C ASN A 135 -12.85 20.05 12.04
N GLY A 136 -12.42 21.04 11.25
CA GLY A 136 -11.81 20.82 9.94
C GLY A 136 -10.56 19.97 10.03
N LEU A 137 -9.67 20.25 10.98
CA LEU A 137 -8.47 19.44 11.20
C LEU A 137 -8.82 18.01 11.64
N THR A 138 -9.80 17.84 12.54
CA THR A 138 -10.29 16.50 12.92
C THR A 138 -10.78 15.71 11.71
N VAL A 139 -11.56 16.34 10.82
CA VAL A 139 -12.04 15.70 9.60
C VAL A 139 -10.86 15.36 8.68
N LEU A 140 -9.93 16.30 8.44
CA LEU A 140 -8.76 16.07 7.59
C LEU A 140 -7.93 14.86 8.03
N GLU A 141 -7.66 14.73 9.33
CA GLU A 141 -6.90 13.59 9.87
C GLU A 141 -7.65 12.26 9.65
N SER A 142 -8.98 12.27 9.74
CA SER A 142 -9.79 11.08 9.47
C SER A 142 -9.74 10.63 8.01
N LEU A 143 -9.52 11.56 7.06
CA LEU A 143 -9.55 11.27 5.63
C LEU A 143 -8.42 10.33 5.18
N TYR A 144 -7.31 10.25 5.92
CA TYR A 144 -6.23 9.30 5.62
C TYR A 144 -6.56 7.85 5.97
N SER A 145 -7.52 7.63 6.88
CA SER A 145 -8.06 6.29 7.18
C SER A 145 -9.35 6.00 6.43
N GLN A 146 -10.14 7.05 6.15
CA GLN A 146 -11.42 6.97 5.47
C GLN A 146 -11.51 8.08 4.39
N PRO A 147 -10.99 7.86 3.18
CA PRO A 147 -10.93 8.90 2.14
C PRO A 147 -12.27 9.15 1.44
N ILE A 148 -13.31 8.38 1.78
CA ILE A 148 -14.67 8.57 1.28
C ILE A 148 -15.59 8.72 2.49
N ILE A 149 -16.19 9.89 2.65
CA ILE A 149 -17.01 10.25 3.80
C ILE A 149 -18.36 10.84 3.39
N THR A 150 -19.30 10.81 4.33
CA THR A 150 -20.60 11.47 4.23
C THR A 150 -20.72 12.57 5.29
N VAL A 151 -21.72 13.43 5.16
CA VAL A 151 -22.05 14.43 6.20
C VAL A 151 -22.32 13.77 7.56
N LYS A 152 -22.92 12.56 7.56
CA LYS A 152 -23.16 11.79 8.79
C LYS A 152 -21.85 11.37 9.46
N ASN A 153 -20.83 10.99 8.68
CA ASN A 153 -19.51 10.69 9.23
C ASN A 153 -18.92 11.92 9.94
N ILE A 154 -19.01 13.11 9.32
CA ILE A 154 -18.53 14.37 9.93
C ILE A 154 -19.27 14.67 11.23
N ALA A 155 -20.60 14.58 11.24
CA ALA A 155 -21.39 14.83 12.45
C ALA A 155 -20.99 13.90 13.60
N ASN A 156 -20.84 12.59 13.30
CA ASN A 156 -20.45 11.60 14.30
C ASN A 156 -19.03 11.82 14.84
N MET A 157 -18.05 12.13 13.99
CA MET A 157 -16.65 12.26 14.43
C MET A 157 -16.36 13.59 15.15
N THR A 158 -17.12 14.65 14.84
CA THR A 158 -16.92 15.98 15.44
C THR A 158 -17.91 16.28 16.57
N GLY A 159 -18.97 15.50 16.73
CA GLY A 159 -20.02 15.70 17.73
C GLY A 159 -20.95 16.89 17.45
N VAL A 160 -20.83 17.56 16.30
CA VAL A 160 -21.67 18.70 15.94
C VAL A 160 -23.01 18.27 15.33
N SER A 161 -23.98 19.18 15.29
CA SER A 161 -25.27 18.92 14.64
C SER A 161 -25.11 18.62 13.14
N PHE A 162 -26.05 17.87 12.56
CA PHE A 162 -26.03 17.55 11.13
C PHE A 162 -25.94 18.82 10.25
N THR A 163 -26.64 19.89 10.63
CA THR A 163 -26.60 21.18 9.92
C THR A 163 -25.21 21.81 9.97
N ALA A 164 -24.52 21.76 11.12
CA ALA A 164 -23.14 22.25 11.25
C ALA A 164 -22.16 21.38 10.46
N ALA A 165 -22.33 20.05 10.48
CA ALA A 165 -21.53 19.11 9.70
C ALA A 165 -21.71 19.35 8.19
N ASN A 166 -22.93 19.65 7.73
CA ASN A 166 -23.19 19.95 6.33
C ASN A 166 -22.52 21.26 5.89
N LYS A 167 -22.55 22.30 6.74
CA LYS A 167 -21.78 23.54 6.50
C LYS A 167 -20.28 23.28 6.43
N LEU A 168 -19.76 22.42 7.31
CA LEU A 168 -18.34 22.03 7.28
C LEU A 168 -17.99 21.26 6.00
N MET A 169 -18.82 20.30 5.58
CA MET A 169 -18.66 19.57 4.32
C MET A 169 -18.60 20.53 3.13
N ASN A 170 -19.50 21.52 3.06
CA ASN A 170 -19.51 22.49 1.97
C ASN A 170 -18.20 23.28 1.89
N ARG A 171 -17.59 23.64 3.02
CA ARG A 171 -16.28 24.31 3.03
C ARG A 171 -15.17 23.44 2.46
N PHE A 172 -15.15 22.15 2.80
CA PHE A 172 -14.21 21.20 2.19
C PHE A 172 -14.39 21.11 0.67
N VAL A 173 -15.63 21.22 0.17
CA VAL A 173 -15.93 21.21 -1.25
C VAL A 173 -15.55 22.53 -1.93
N GLU A 174 -15.83 23.67 -1.27
CA GLU A 174 -15.47 25.01 -1.74
C GLU A 174 -13.94 25.15 -1.89
N GLU A 175 -13.18 24.66 -0.92
CA GLU A 175 -11.71 24.60 -0.97
C GLU A 175 -11.16 23.45 -1.84
N LYS A 176 -12.03 22.70 -2.54
CA LYS A 176 -11.68 21.57 -3.43
C LYS A 176 -10.94 20.41 -2.78
N ILE A 177 -10.89 20.34 -1.45
CA ILE A 177 -10.31 19.23 -0.69
C ILE A 177 -11.17 17.97 -0.86
N LEU A 178 -12.50 18.13 -0.91
CA LEU A 178 -13.43 17.02 -1.14
C LEU A 178 -14.25 17.25 -2.41
N ILE A 179 -14.47 16.16 -3.16
CA ILE A 179 -15.30 16.18 -4.38
C ILE A 179 -16.48 15.24 -4.18
N GLU A 180 -17.68 15.71 -4.52
CA GLU A 180 -18.87 14.85 -4.50
C GLU A 180 -18.78 13.79 -5.59
N SER A 181 -19.12 12.54 -5.27
CA SER A 181 -18.85 11.38 -6.12
C SER A 181 -20.06 10.53 -6.51
N THR A 182 -21.25 10.81 -5.96
CA THR A 182 -22.46 10.00 -6.19
C THR A 182 -23.42 10.62 -7.21
N GLY A 183 -23.41 11.94 -7.40
CA GLY A 183 -24.41 12.64 -8.22
C GLY A 183 -25.84 12.53 -7.68
N GLN A 184 -26.04 12.04 -6.45
CA GLN A 184 -27.36 11.78 -5.89
C GLN A 184 -27.88 12.93 -5.03
N ALA A 185 -29.21 13.03 -4.90
CA ALA A 185 -29.87 14.01 -4.04
C ALA A 185 -29.79 13.64 -2.54
N ARG A 186 -29.61 12.37 -2.19
CA ARG A 186 -29.55 11.86 -0.81
C ARG A 186 -28.34 10.93 -0.63
N ASN A 187 -27.87 10.77 0.60
CA ASN A 187 -26.72 9.92 0.95
C ASN A 187 -25.44 10.20 0.14
N ARG A 188 -25.22 11.47 -0.19
CA ARG A 188 -24.05 11.94 -0.94
C ARG A 188 -22.74 11.49 -0.27
N GLN A 189 -21.84 10.95 -1.08
CA GLN A 189 -20.49 10.59 -0.68
C GLN A 189 -19.49 11.57 -1.30
N PHE A 190 -18.54 11.97 -0.48
CA PHE A 190 -17.51 12.93 -0.81
C PHE A 190 -16.15 12.26 -0.70
N ARG A 191 -15.33 12.45 -1.72
CA ARG A 191 -14.06 11.76 -1.91
C ARG A 191 -12.91 12.73 -1.75
N TYR A 192 -11.91 12.30 -0.97
CA TYR A 192 -10.62 12.97 -0.87
C TYR A 192 -9.75 12.61 -2.08
N THR A 193 -10.10 13.23 -3.21
CA THR A 193 -9.64 12.80 -4.54
C THR A 193 -8.14 12.94 -4.71
N ASP A 194 -7.54 14.03 -4.23
CA ASP A 194 -6.09 14.24 -4.32
C ASP A 194 -5.32 13.12 -3.63
N TYR A 195 -5.75 12.71 -2.44
CA TYR A 195 -5.12 11.61 -1.70
C TYR A 195 -5.27 10.27 -2.43
N ILE A 196 -6.46 9.95 -2.95
CA ILE A 196 -6.67 8.71 -3.70
C ILE A 196 -5.83 8.69 -4.98
N ASN A 197 -5.68 9.83 -5.65
CA ASN A 197 -4.90 9.93 -6.88
C ASN A 197 -3.40 9.70 -6.67
N LEU A 198 -2.87 9.91 -5.46
CA LEU A 198 -1.50 9.53 -5.11
C LEU A 198 -1.23 8.02 -5.26
N PHE A 199 -2.29 7.19 -5.27
CA PHE A 199 -2.23 5.76 -5.49
C PHE A 199 -2.70 5.33 -6.89
N ALA A 200 -3.50 6.16 -7.56
CA ALA A 200 -4.09 5.85 -8.88
C ALA A 200 -3.22 6.27 -10.06
N SER A 201 -2.22 7.13 -9.82
CA SER A 201 -1.31 7.64 -10.86
C SER A 201 -0.25 6.62 -11.27
N ARG A 202 -0.64 5.36 -11.56
CA ARG A 202 0.18 4.32 -12.21
C ARG A 202 -0.68 3.32 -12.97
#